data_AF-A0A2M7TLE3-F1
#
_entry.id   AF-A0A2M7TLE3-F1
#
_cell.length_a   1.000
_cell.length_b   1.000
_cell.length_c   1.000
_cell.angle_alpha   90.00
_cell.angle_beta   90.00
_cell.angle_gamma   90.00
#
_symmetry.space_group_name_H-M   'P 1'
#
loop_
_entity.id
_entity.type
_entity.pdbx_description
1 polymer ?
#
loop_
_entity_poly.entity_id
_entity_poly.type
_entity_poly.pdbx_seq_one_letter_code
_entity_poly.pdbx_strand_id
1 'polypeptide(L)'
;GYWDVDIIPEDWHIFLQSFFHEGGKVEVEPIFLPTSIDAPEGKTYFSALKSRYEQCKRHAWGATDIPYAIKQAINHPEISLLTRLFRVYKVVETHLIWSTNWFILTLGAWLPAFINPFFKQTALSYNLPKISQWILTGCLVFLLVMILIDRAIRPKVAKQDLRRWFGLWETIQWVLMPIAALFMSVLPAIDSQTRLMLGKRLEYRITEKL
;
A
#
# COMPACT_ATOMS: atom_id res chain seq x y z
N GLY A 1 9.23 -8.75 24.73
CA GLY A 1 10.00 -9.53 23.74
C GLY A 1 9.34 -10.86 23.56
N TYR A 2 8.29 -10.88 22.76
CA TYR A 2 7.60 -12.06 22.22
C TYR A 2 6.56 -11.55 21.22
N TRP A 3 5.95 -12.46 20.46
CA TRP A 3 4.82 -12.14 19.57
C TRP A 3 3.65 -11.55 20.37
N ASP A 4 3.26 -10.31 20.09
CA ASP A 4 2.06 -9.71 20.69
C ASP A 4 0.81 -10.22 19.98
N VAL A 5 0.07 -11.11 20.66
CA VAL A 5 -1.12 -11.78 20.10
C VAL A 5 -2.30 -10.82 19.88
N ASP A 6 -2.27 -9.66 20.52
CA ASP A 6 -3.35 -8.66 20.46
C ASP A 6 -3.10 -7.57 19.40
N ILE A 7 -2.03 -7.69 18.62
CA ILE A 7 -1.64 -6.73 17.58
C ILE A 7 -1.95 -7.32 16.21
N ILE A 8 -2.76 -6.58 15.46
CA ILE A 8 -3.22 -6.94 14.12
C ILE A 8 -2.10 -6.83 13.05
N PRO A 9 -1.23 -5.82 13.07
CA PRO A 9 -0.06 -5.74 12.19
C PRO A 9 1.18 -6.40 12.81
N GLU A 10 1.12 -7.71 13.08
CA GLU A 10 2.15 -8.44 13.80
C GLU A 10 3.55 -8.34 13.15
N ASP A 11 3.62 -8.36 11.81
CA ASP A 11 4.87 -8.41 11.05
C ASP A 11 5.70 -7.13 11.20
N TRP A 12 5.05 -5.97 11.12
CA TRP A 12 5.69 -4.68 11.35
C TRP A 12 6.04 -4.50 12.81
N HIS A 13 5.15 -4.94 13.70
CA HIS A 13 5.35 -4.77 15.13
C HIS A 13 6.54 -5.57 15.65
N ILE A 14 6.67 -6.83 15.27
CA ILE A 14 7.79 -7.68 15.69
C ILE A 14 9.12 -7.17 15.15
N PHE A 15 9.13 -6.62 13.93
CA PHE A 15 10.31 -5.99 13.37
C PHE A 15 10.72 -4.77 14.21
N LEU A 16 9.78 -3.87 14.53
CA LEU A 16 10.08 -2.68 15.35
C LEU A 16 10.53 -3.06 16.76
N GLN A 17 9.87 -4.05 17.39
CA GLN A 17 10.31 -4.58 18.68
C GLN A 17 11.76 -5.06 18.64
N SER A 18 12.09 -5.90 17.66
CA SER A 18 13.44 -6.45 17.50
C SER A 18 14.45 -5.34 17.22
N PHE A 19 14.11 -4.39 16.34
CA PHE A 19 14.96 -3.25 16.02
C PHE A 19 15.30 -2.39 17.23
N PHE A 20 14.33 -2.03 18.06
CA PHE A 20 14.59 -1.23 19.26
C PHE A 20 15.27 -2.04 20.37
N HIS A 21 14.95 -3.33 20.50
CA HIS A 21 15.58 -4.21 21.49
C HIS A 21 17.08 -4.41 21.23
N GLU A 22 17.48 -4.61 19.98
CA GLU A 22 18.88 -4.84 19.59
C GLU A 22 19.67 -3.54 19.35
N GLY A 23 19.18 -2.40 19.85
CA GLY A 23 19.88 -1.12 19.71
C GLY A 23 20.01 -0.64 18.26
N GLY A 24 19.01 -0.92 17.42
CA GLY A 24 18.93 -0.46 16.03
C GLY A 24 19.73 -1.30 15.03
N LYS A 25 20.21 -2.49 15.42
CA LYS A 25 21.05 -3.37 14.59
C LYS A 25 20.29 -4.37 13.73
N VAL A 26 18.97 -4.47 13.90
CA VAL A 26 18.14 -5.38 13.10
C VAL A 26 17.90 -4.78 11.72
N GLU A 27 18.24 -5.56 10.70
CA GLU A 27 18.03 -5.24 9.30
C GLU A 27 17.22 -6.35 8.62
N VAL A 28 16.59 -6.00 7.49
CA VAL A 28 15.84 -6.95 6.66
C VAL A 28 16.58 -7.03 5.33
N GLU A 29 17.10 -8.22 5.02
CA GLU A 29 17.69 -8.51 3.72
C GLU A 29 16.62 -9.10 2.79
N PRO A 30 16.26 -8.41 1.69
CA PRO A 30 15.25 -8.91 0.78
C PRO A 30 15.78 -10.09 -0.04
N ILE A 31 15.07 -11.21 -0.01
CA ILE A 31 15.37 -12.38 -0.84
C ILE A 31 14.38 -12.40 -2.01
N PHE A 32 14.88 -12.22 -3.23
CA PHE A 32 14.05 -12.13 -4.45
C PHE A 32 13.73 -13.51 -5.01
N LEU A 33 12.74 -14.17 -4.42
CA LEU A 33 12.23 -15.46 -4.90
C LEU A 33 10.86 -15.27 -5.57
N PRO A 34 10.56 -16.01 -6.66
CA PRO A 34 9.20 -16.08 -7.18
C PRO A 34 8.28 -16.66 -6.10
N THR A 35 7.26 -15.90 -5.71
CA THR A 35 6.24 -16.36 -4.78
C THR A 35 4.92 -16.54 -5.51
N SER A 36 4.25 -17.66 -5.24
CA SER A 36 2.85 -17.86 -5.64
C SER A 36 2.01 -17.62 -4.40
N ILE A 37 1.32 -16.48 -4.36
CA ILE A 37 0.46 -16.10 -3.25
C ILE A 37 -1.00 -16.23 -3.71
N ASP A 38 -1.82 -16.86 -2.87
CA ASP A 38 -3.25 -16.96 -3.13
C ASP A 38 -3.95 -15.63 -2.89
N ALA A 39 -4.85 -15.28 -3.82
CA ALA A 39 -5.73 -14.14 -3.63
C ALA A 39 -6.80 -14.46 -2.57
N PRO A 40 -7.32 -13.46 -1.84
CA PRO A 40 -8.45 -13.68 -0.94
C PRO A 40 -9.63 -14.31 -1.65
N GLU A 41 -10.04 -15.48 -1.19
CA GLU A 41 -11.11 -16.25 -1.81
C GLU A 41 -12.48 -15.88 -1.24
N GLY A 42 -13.52 -16.33 -1.93
CA GLY A 42 -14.91 -16.21 -1.51
C GLY A 42 -15.83 -17.06 -2.38
N LYS A 43 -16.97 -17.48 -1.82
CA LYS A 43 -17.97 -18.33 -2.49
C LYS A 43 -18.51 -17.73 -3.79
N THR A 44 -18.49 -16.41 -3.90
CA THR A 44 -18.87 -15.61 -5.07
C THR A 44 -17.86 -14.50 -5.33
N TYR A 45 -17.84 -13.96 -6.54
CA TYR A 45 -16.97 -12.82 -6.90
C TYR A 45 -17.09 -11.63 -5.92
N PHE A 46 -18.32 -11.24 -5.55
CA PHE A 46 -18.54 -10.15 -4.60
C PHE A 46 -18.06 -10.49 -3.18
N SER A 47 -18.19 -11.74 -2.75
CA SER A 47 -17.63 -12.16 -1.46
C SER A 47 -16.10 -12.14 -1.46
N ALA A 48 -15.44 -12.48 -2.58
CA ALA A 48 -13.99 -12.36 -2.73
C ALA A 48 -13.54 -10.89 -2.70
N LEU A 49 -14.27 -9.98 -3.36
CA LEU A 49 -14.00 -8.54 -3.27
C LEU A 49 -14.14 -8.01 -1.84
N LYS A 50 -15.18 -8.44 -1.11
CA LYS A 50 -15.36 -8.08 0.31
C LYS A 50 -14.23 -8.63 1.17
N SER A 51 -13.82 -9.87 0.93
CA SER A 51 -12.67 -10.51 1.60
C SER A 51 -11.38 -9.72 1.38
N ARG A 52 -11.11 -9.31 0.13
CA ARG A 52 -9.98 -8.45 -0.23
C ARG A 52 -10.03 -7.08 0.43
N TYR A 53 -11.21 -6.45 0.50
CA TYR A 53 -11.40 -5.18 1.18
C TYR A 53 -11.05 -5.28 2.67
N GLU A 54 -11.58 -6.29 3.37
CA GLU A 54 -11.29 -6.52 4.79
C GLU A 54 -9.81 -6.83 5.04
N GLN A 55 -9.18 -7.62 4.16
CA GLN A 55 -7.75 -7.90 4.21
C GLN A 55 -6.93 -6.60 4.07
N CYS A 56 -7.24 -5.74 3.11
CA CYS A 56 -6.52 -4.49 2.93
C CYS A 56 -6.72 -3.53 4.12
N LYS A 57 -7.95 -3.44 4.64
CA LYS A 57 -8.26 -2.64 5.83
C LYS A 57 -7.43 -3.10 7.04
N ARG A 58 -7.27 -4.42 7.21
CA ARG A 58 -6.44 -5.04 8.26
C ARG A 58 -4.97 -4.65 8.11
N HIS A 59 -4.41 -4.72 6.90
CA HIS A 59 -3.02 -4.30 6.68
C HIS A 59 -2.82 -2.80 6.93
N ALA A 60 -3.77 -1.96 6.51
CA ALA A 60 -3.71 -0.53 6.77
C ALA A 60 -3.85 -0.16 8.26
N TRP A 61 -4.37 -1.08 9.09
CA TRP A 61 -4.41 -0.92 10.54
C TRP A 61 -2.99 -0.88 11.15
N GLY A 62 -1.97 -1.26 10.38
CA GLY A 62 -0.55 -1.02 10.67
C GLY A 62 -0.19 0.41 11.04
N ALA A 63 -1.03 1.40 10.70
CA ALA A 63 -0.86 2.78 11.16
C ALA A 63 -0.79 2.92 12.71
N THR A 64 -1.28 1.92 13.45
CA THR A 64 -1.10 1.80 14.91
C THR A 64 0.36 1.72 15.36
N ASP A 65 1.29 1.29 14.49
CA ASP A 65 2.72 1.24 14.80
C ASP A 65 3.41 2.60 14.72
N ILE A 66 2.78 3.63 14.14
CA ILE A 66 3.34 4.99 14.12
C ILE A 66 3.59 5.52 15.54
N PRO A 67 2.58 5.60 16.44
CA PRO A 67 2.81 6.07 17.81
C PRO A 67 3.76 5.15 18.59
N TYR A 68 3.75 3.84 18.31
CA TYR A 68 4.69 2.90 18.91
C TYR A 68 6.14 3.23 18.50
N ALA A 69 6.42 3.39 17.21
CA ALA A 69 7.74 3.74 16.69
C ALA A 69 8.23 5.08 17.23
N ILE A 70 7.35 6.09 17.35
CA ILE A 70 7.69 7.39 17.93
C ILE A 70 8.09 7.23 19.40
N LYS A 71 7.27 6.53 20.19
CA LYS A 71 7.55 6.32 21.62
C LYS A 71 8.86 5.57 21.83
N GLN A 72 9.10 4.52 21.04
CA GLN A 72 10.34 3.76 21.13
C GLN A 72 11.56 4.56 20.68
N ALA A 73 11.43 5.40 19.65
CA ALA A 73 12.48 6.32 19.27
C ALA A 73 12.85 7.30 20.40
N ILE A 74 11.89 7.77 21.19
CA ILE A 74 12.17 8.64 22.35
C ILE A 74 12.86 7.85 23.46
N ASN A 75 12.38 6.63 23.74
CA ASN A 75 12.84 5.81 24.87
C ASN A 75 14.22 5.16 24.69
N HIS A 76 14.75 5.12 23.46
CA HIS A 76 16.02 4.44 23.14
C HIS A 76 17.09 5.47 22.68
N PRO A 77 17.56 6.37 23.57
CA PRO A 77 18.56 7.39 23.23
C PRO A 77 19.92 6.84 22.82
N GLU A 78 20.23 5.59 23.19
CA GLU A 78 21.45 4.86 22.82
C GLU A 78 21.56 4.60 21.30
N ILE A 79 20.44 4.60 20.58
CA ILE A 79 20.43 4.50 19.11
C ILE A 79 20.67 5.89 18.51
N SER A 80 21.43 5.97 17.42
CA SER A 80 21.67 7.27 16.75
C SER A 80 20.35 7.98 16.39
N LEU A 81 20.32 9.31 16.52
CA LEU A 81 19.12 10.10 16.24
C LEU A 81 18.64 9.90 14.79
N LEU A 82 19.57 9.90 13.83
CA LEU A 82 19.24 9.71 12.42
C LEU A 82 18.62 8.33 12.17
N THR A 83 19.20 7.27 12.76
CA THR A 83 18.68 5.90 12.64
C THR A 83 17.23 5.79 13.13
N ARG A 84 16.93 6.40 14.28
CA ARG A 84 15.58 6.42 14.84
C ARG A 84 14.61 7.27 14.01
N LEU A 85 15.06 8.45 13.57
CA LEU A 85 14.25 9.35 12.76
C LEU A 85 13.87 8.71 11.42
N PHE A 86 14.83 8.07 10.74
CA PHE A 86 14.55 7.34 9.51
C PHE A 86 13.59 6.16 9.73
N ARG A 87 13.69 5.47 10.87
CA ARG A 87 12.77 4.38 11.21
C ARG A 87 11.33 4.90 11.36
N VAL A 88 11.14 5.98 12.12
CA VAL A 88 9.82 6.62 12.30
C VAL A 88 9.32 7.16 10.96
N TYR A 89 10.16 7.87 10.22
CA TYR A 89 9.83 8.41 8.91
C TYR A 89 9.32 7.32 7.97
N LYS A 90 9.97 6.15 7.90
CA LYS A 90 9.55 5.06 7.01
C LYS A 90 8.18 4.48 7.37
N VAL A 91 7.87 4.32 8.66
CA VAL A 91 6.55 3.83 9.10
C VAL A 91 5.47 4.86 8.74
N VAL A 92 5.73 6.14 9.04
CA VAL A 92 4.81 7.25 8.73
C VAL A 92 4.59 7.40 7.23
N GLU A 93 5.67 7.46 6.45
CA GLU A 93 5.66 7.54 5.00
C GLU A 93 4.82 6.42 4.39
N THR A 94 5.05 5.17 4.82
CA THR A 94 4.34 4.00 4.29
C THR A 94 2.83 4.12 4.45
N HIS A 95 2.35 4.45 5.65
CA HIS A 95 0.92 4.53 5.91
C HIS A 95 0.25 5.79 5.36
N LEU A 96 0.97 6.92 5.32
CA LEU A 96 0.46 8.15 4.70
C LEU A 96 0.37 7.99 3.19
N ILE A 97 1.44 7.54 2.52
CA ILE A 97 1.44 7.38 1.06
C ILE A 97 0.41 6.34 0.63
N TRP A 98 0.26 5.23 1.35
CA TRP A 98 -0.77 4.22 1.01
C TRP A 98 -2.17 4.82 0.94
N SER A 99 -2.58 5.60 1.93
CA SER A 99 -3.92 6.20 1.99
C SER A 99 -4.13 7.40 1.06
N THR A 100 -3.06 7.99 0.51
CA THR A 100 -3.14 9.26 -0.23
C THR A 100 -2.66 9.20 -1.68
N ASN A 101 -1.87 8.19 -2.06
CA ASN A 101 -1.20 8.14 -3.36
C ASN A 101 -2.16 8.30 -4.54
N TRP A 102 -3.35 7.69 -4.46
CA TRP A 102 -4.31 7.72 -5.54
C TRP A 102 -4.80 9.13 -5.79
N PHE A 103 -5.14 9.89 -4.74
CA PHE A 103 -5.58 11.27 -4.86
C PHE A 103 -4.46 12.18 -5.35
N ILE A 104 -3.23 11.97 -4.89
CA ILE A 104 -2.07 12.73 -5.34
C ILE A 104 -1.84 12.51 -6.84
N LEU A 105 -1.91 11.25 -7.31
CA LEU A 105 -1.67 10.90 -8.70
C LEU A 105 -2.81 11.32 -9.64
N THR A 106 -4.08 11.16 -9.22
CA THR A 106 -5.24 11.44 -10.08
C THR A 106 -5.73 12.88 -9.99
N LEU A 107 -5.68 13.47 -8.80
CA LEU A 107 -6.22 14.82 -8.52
C LEU A 107 -5.12 15.86 -8.25
N GLY A 108 -3.90 15.46 -7.92
CA GLY A 108 -2.86 16.36 -7.42
C GLY A 108 -2.49 17.50 -8.38
N ALA A 109 -2.47 17.26 -9.69
CA ALA A 109 -2.19 18.31 -10.68
C ALA A 109 -3.31 19.37 -10.77
N TRP A 110 -4.54 18.99 -10.42
CA TRP A 110 -5.71 19.86 -10.47
C TRP A 110 -5.94 20.59 -9.14
N LEU A 111 -5.51 19.98 -8.03
CA LEU A 111 -5.77 20.45 -6.67
C LEU A 111 -5.35 21.92 -6.44
N PRO A 112 -4.16 22.41 -6.88
CA PRO A 112 -3.80 23.81 -6.71
C PRO A 112 -4.75 24.79 -7.41
N ALA A 113 -5.24 24.45 -8.60
CA ALA A 113 -6.17 25.28 -9.36
C ALA A 113 -7.59 25.29 -8.76
N PHE A 114 -7.97 24.24 -8.02
CA PHE A 114 -9.20 24.19 -7.25
C PHE A 114 -9.11 25.00 -5.94
N ILE A 115 -7.99 24.90 -5.22
CA ILE A 115 -7.79 25.59 -3.94
C ILE A 115 -7.57 27.10 -4.14
N ASN A 116 -6.78 27.48 -5.14
CA ASN A 116 -6.43 28.87 -5.40
C ASN A 116 -6.80 29.27 -6.84
N PRO A 117 -7.89 30.03 -7.04
CA PRO A 117 -8.30 30.52 -8.36
C PRO A 117 -7.23 31.35 -9.09
N PHE A 118 -6.38 32.08 -8.35
CA PHE A 118 -5.27 32.85 -8.92
C PHE A 118 -4.15 31.97 -9.46
N PHE A 119 -4.06 30.71 -9.01
CA PHE A 119 -3.07 29.76 -9.51
C PHE A 119 -3.21 29.57 -11.02
N LYS A 120 -4.44 29.59 -11.56
CA LYS A 120 -4.73 29.43 -13.00
C LYS A 120 -4.02 30.47 -13.87
N GLN A 121 -3.67 31.62 -13.32
CA GLN A 121 -3.00 32.72 -14.02
C GLN A 121 -1.46 32.61 -13.97
N THR A 122 -0.92 31.63 -13.25
CA THR A 122 0.53 31.46 -13.08
C THR A 122 1.14 30.63 -14.21
N ALA A 123 2.40 30.91 -14.53
CA ALA A 123 3.19 30.09 -15.45
C ALA A 123 3.30 28.62 -14.96
N LEU A 124 3.31 28.41 -13.63
CA LEU A 124 3.32 27.08 -13.05
C LEU A 124 2.04 26.31 -13.37
N SER A 125 0.85 26.92 -13.27
CA SER A 125 -0.40 26.24 -13.62
C SER A 125 -0.48 25.83 -15.08
N TYR A 126 0.12 26.62 -15.99
CA TYR A 126 0.19 26.26 -17.41
C TYR A 126 1.14 25.08 -17.66
N ASN A 127 2.27 25.03 -16.95
CA ASN A 127 3.29 24.00 -17.15
C ASN A 127 3.03 22.73 -16.33
N LEU A 128 2.31 22.80 -15.22
CA LEU A 128 2.11 21.69 -14.28
C LEU A 128 1.46 20.45 -14.94
N PRO A 129 0.37 20.55 -15.73
CA PRO A 129 -0.17 19.40 -16.44
C PRO A 129 0.81 18.80 -17.44
N LYS A 130 1.60 19.64 -18.14
CA LYS A 130 2.60 19.16 -19.10
C LYS A 130 3.73 18.40 -18.40
N ILE A 131 4.26 18.94 -17.31
CA ILE A 131 5.31 18.28 -16.50
C ILE A 131 4.76 16.95 -15.94
N SER A 132 3.55 16.95 -15.40
CA SER A 132 2.89 15.75 -14.90
C SER A 132 2.73 14.71 -16.01
N GLN A 133 2.30 15.12 -17.21
CA GLN A 133 2.19 14.25 -18.37
C GLN A 133 3.54 13.60 -18.73
N TRP A 134 4.64 14.35 -18.75
CA TRP A 134 5.97 13.80 -19.03
C TRP A 134 6.38 12.74 -17.99
N ILE A 135 6.19 13.05 -16.70
CA ILE A 135 6.51 12.13 -15.60
C ILE A 135 5.66 10.86 -15.71
N LEU A 136 4.33 11.00 -15.83
CA LEU A 136 3.40 9.88 -15.91
C LEU A 136 3.64 9.04 -17.17
N THR A 137 3.98 9.66 -18.30
CA THR A 137 4.34 8.93 -19.53
C THR A 137 5.61 8.10 -19.31
N GLY A 138 6.62 8.65 -18.64
CA GLY A 138 7.81 7.90 -18.23
C GLY A 138 7.45 6.71 -17.33
N CYS A 139 6.61 6.93 -16.32
CA CYS A 139 6.12 5.86 -15.44
C CYS A 139 5.36 4.77 -16.19
N LEU A 140 4.55 5.13 -17.20
CA LEU A 140 3.80 4.17 -18.02
C LEU A 140 4.72 3.25 -18.83
N VAL A 141 5.89 3.74 -19.28
CA VAL A 141 6.89 2.89 -19.95
C VAL A 141 7.44 1.85 -18.98
N PHE A 142 7.80 2.24 -17.76
CA PHE A 142 8.26 1.29 -16.74
C PHE A 142 7.16 0.32 -16.31
N LEU A 143 5.90 0.79 -16.22
CA LEU A 143 4.75 -0.08 -15.98
C LEU A 143 4.62 -1.11 -17.09
N LEU A 144 4.79 -0.74 -18.36
CA LEU A 144 4.76 -1.68 -19.47
C LEU A 144 5.84 -2.76 -19.32
N VAL A 145 7.07 -2.38 -18.95
CA VAL A 145 8.15 -3.34 -18.67
C VAL A 145 7.75 -4.30 -17.54
N MET A 146 7.18 -3.79 -16.45
CA MET A 146 6.69 -4.62 -15.35
C MET A 146 5.58 -5.59 -15.78
N ILE A 147 4.65 -5.17 -16.64
CA ILE A 147 3.60 -6.02 -17.20
C ILE A 147 4.20 -7.17 -18.02
N LEU A 148 5.25 -6.89 -18.80
CA LEU A 148 5.94 -7.91 -19.59
C LEU A 148 6.69 -8.92 -18.71
N ILE A 149 7.37 -8.45 -17.67
CA ILE A 149 8.05 -9.32 -16.68
C ILE A 149 7.03 -10.18 -15.93
N ASP A 150 5.95 -9.57 -15.45
CA ASP A 150 4.85 -10.27 -14.78
C ASP A 150 4.28 -11.39 -15.67
N ARG A 151 4.03 -11.12 -16.95
CA ARG A 151 3.62 -12.15 -17.92
C ARG A 151 4.65 -13.25 -18.13
N ALA A 152 5.95 -12.92 -18.09
CA ALA A 152 7.02 -13.89 -18.29
C ALA A 152 7.20 -14.83 -17.09
N ILE A 153 6.96 -14.34 -15.87
CA ILE A 153 7.14 -15.11 -14.62
C ILE A 153 5.88 -15.92 -14.25
N ARG A 154 4.69 -15.51 -14.73
CA ARG A 154 3.43 -16.18 -14.42
C ARG A 154 3.49 -17.68 -14.76
N PRO A 155 3.05 -18.57 -13.84
CA PRO A 155 2.96 -19.99 -14.14
C PRO A 155 1.96 -20.22 -15.28
N LYS A 156 2.22 -21.23 -16.12
CA LYS A 156 1.31 -21.60 -17.21
C LYS A 156 -0.04 -22.02 -16.60
N VAL A 157 -1.12 -21.37 -17.03
CA VAL A 157 -2.48 -21.61 -16.53
C VAL A 157 -2.86 -23.09 -16.73
N ALA A 158 -3.12 -23.80 -15.62
CA ALA A 158 -3.38 -25.23 -15.63
C ALA A 158 -4.79 -25.62 -16.13
N LYS A 159 -5.77 -24.69 -16.12
CA LYS A 159 -7.17 -24.97 -16.49
C LYS A 159 -7.49 -24.46 -17.90
N GLN A 160 -7.79 -25.39 -18.80
CA GLN A 160 -8.01 -25.13 -20.23
C GLN A 160 -9.32 -24.36 -20.54
N ASP A 161 -10.31 -24.40 -19.66
CA ASP A 161 -11.67 -23.90 -19.97
C ASP A 161 -11.82 -22.37 -19.99
N LEU A 162 -10.94 -21.64 -19.30
CA LEU A 162 -10.97 -20.17 -19.27
C LEU A 162 -10.12 -19.52 -20.38
N ARG A 163 -9.40 -20.33 -21.17
CA ARG A 163 -8.34 -19.90 -22.08
C ARG A 163 -8.76 -18.89 -23.15
N ARG A 164 -10.04 -18.89 -23.59
CA ARG A 164 -10.52 -18.00 -24.67
C ARG A 164 -10.63 -16.52 -24.26
N TRP A 165 -11.01 -16.24 -23.01
CA TRP A 165 -11.21 -14.87 -22.52
C TRP A 165 -10.13 -14.43 -21.54
N PHE A 166 -9.28 -15.35 -21.08
CA PHE A 166 -8.25 -15.08 -20.08
C PHE A 166 -7.30 -13.95 -20.48
N GLY A 167 -6.79 -13.96 -21.72
CA GLY A 167 -5.86 -12.92 -22.20
C GLY A 167 -6.49 -11.52 -22.31
N LEU A 168 -7.80 -11.45 -22.60
CA LEU A 168 -8.54 -10.18 -22.60
C LEU A 168 -8.74 -9.68 -21.16
N TRP A 169 -9.15 -10.55 -20.23
CA TRP A 169 -9.28 -10.20 -18.81
C TRP A 169 -7.95 -9.76 -18.20
N GLU A 170 -6.85 -10.42 -18.57
CA GLU A 170 -5.51 -10.02 -18.14
C GLU A 170 -5.12 -8.61 -18.59
N THR A 171 -5.65 -8.14 -19.72
CA THR A 171 -5.35 -6.78 -20.21
C THR A 171 -6.30 -5.77 -19.58
N ILE A 172 -7.58 -6.12 -19.45
CA ILE A 172 -8.60 -5.31 -18.79
C ILE A 172 -8.22 -5.02 -17.33
N GLN A 173 -7.63 -5.98 -16.60
CA GLN A 173 -7.23 -5.77 -15.21
C GLN A 173 -6.27 -4.57 -15.06
N TRP A 174 -5.32 -4.39 -15.98
CA TRP A 174 -4.35 -3.29 -15.95
C TRP A 174 -5.01 -1.94 -16.20
N VAL A 175 -6.00 -1.89 -17.09
CA VAL A 175 -6.80 -0.69 -17.34
C VAL A 175 -7.67 -0.36 -16.12
N LEU A 176 -8.20 -1.37 -15.44
CA LEU A 176 -9.01 -1.20 -14.23
C LEU A 176 -8.17 -0.95 -12.96
N MET A 177 -6.84 -1.05 -13.00
CA MET A 177 -5.98 -0.85 -11.84
C MET A 177 -6.23 0.46 -11.09
N PRO A 178 -6.42 1.63 -11.73
CA PRO A 178 -6.73 2.86 -11.00
C PRO A 178 -8.04 2.76 -10.21
N ILE A 179 -9.05 2.10 -10.76
CA ILE A 179 -10.34 1.88 -10.10
C ILE A 179 -10.15 0.89 -8.94
N ALA A 180 -9.49 -0.24 -9.20
CA ALA A 180 -9.21 -1.24 -8.18
C ALA A 180 -8.35 -0.66 -7.04
N ALA A 181 -7.36 0.16 -7.34
CA ALA A 181 -6.51 0.83 -6.35
C ALA A 181 -7.33 1.77 -5.45
N LEU A 182 -8.28 2.52 -6.01
CA LEU A 182 -9.17 3.34 -5.20
C LEU A 182 -10.00 2.48 -4.25
N PHE A 183 -10.78 1.54 -4.79
CA PHE A 183 -11.80 0.82 -4.02
C PHE A 183 -11.25 -0.30 -3.13
N MET A 184 -10.14 -0.94 -3.53
CA MET A 184 -9.59 -2.13 -2.88
C MET A 184 -8.24 -1.88 -2.18
N SER A 185 -7.70 -0.65 -2.26
CA SER A 185 -6.48 -0.27 -1.54
C SER A 185 -6.66 1.01 -0.71
N VAL A 186 -6.95 2.14 -1.37
CA VAL A 186 -6.98 3.45 -0.73
C VAL A 186 -8.18 3.63 0.20
N LEU A 187 -9.41 3.32 -0.26
CA LEU A 187 -10.60 3.44 0.58
C LEU A 187 -10.58 2.54 1.83
N PRO A 188 -10.18 1.24 1.76
CA PRO A 188 -9.99 0.43 2.96
C PRO A 188 -8.94 1.02 3.92
N ALA A 189 -7.87 1.63 3.38
CA ALA A 189 -6.86 2.28 4.21
C ALA A 189 -7.40 3.49 4.97
N ILE A 190 -8.19 4.34 4.30
CA ILE A 190 -8.87 5.47 4.92
C ILE A 190 -9.90 5.00 5.97
N ASP A 191 -10.70 3.95 5.68
CA ASP A 191 -11.63 3.38 6.65
C ASP A 191 -10.88 2.93 7.92
N SER A 192 -9.78 2.21 7.73
CA SER A 192 -8.91 1.74 8.81
C SER A 192 -8.38 2.88 9.67
N GLN A 193 -7.76 3.89 9.05
CA GLN A 193 -7.17 5.03 9.75
C GLN A 193 -8.22 5.94 10.40
N THR A 194 -9.38 6.11 9.77
CA THR A 194 -10.50 6.87 10.33
C THR A 194 -11.07 6.19 11.57
N ARG A 195 -11.21 4.86 11.55
CA ARG A 195 -11.61 4.08 12.74
C ARG A 195 -10.61 4.25 13.87
N LEU A 196 -9.31 4.21 13.57
CA LEU A 196 -8.25 4.45 14.54
C LEU A 196 -8.36 5.86 15.16
N MET A 197 -8.56 6.90 14.33
CA MET A 197 -8.80 8.27 14.80
C MET A 197 -10.04 8.39 15.70
N LEU A 198 -11.09 7.62 15.42
CA LEU A 198 -12.33 7.60 16.20
C LEU A 198 -12.29 6.61 17.39
N GLY A 199 -11.15 5.98 17.66
CA GLY A 199 -11.00 5.01 18.75
C GLY A 199 -11.78 3.70 18.56
N LYS A 200 -12.30 3.42 17.35
CA LYS A 200 -13.05 2.21 17.04
C LYS A 200 -12.08 1.09 16.71
N ARG A 201 -11.94 0.11 17.60
CA ARG A 201 -11.07 -1.06 17.38
C ARG A 201 -11.50 -1.88 16.17
N LEU A 202 -10.52 -2.46 15.49
CA LEU A 202 -10.73 -3.45 14.45
C LEU A 202 -10.65 -4.85 15.08
N GLU A 203 -11.60 -5.72 14.77
CA GLU A 203 -11.52 -7.13 15.13
C GLU A 203 -10.75 -7.87 14.03
N TYR A 204 -9.84 -8.77 14.42
CA TYR A 204 -9.12 -9.60 13.47
C TYR A 204 -10.09 -10.58 12.80
N ARG A 205 -10.19 -10.52 11.48
CA ARG A 205 -11.00 -11.45 10.67
C ARG A 205 -10.08 -12.28 9.80
N ILE A 206 -10.25 -13.59 9.86
CA ILE A 206 -9.50 -14.57 9.06
C ILE A 206 -10.14 -14.64 7.68
N THR A 207 -9.30 -14.65 6.63
CA THR A 207 -9.73 -14.93 5.26
C THR A 207 -10.26 -16.37 5.17
N GLU A 208 -11.47 -16.56 4.64
CA GLU A 208 -11.99 -17.90 4.36
C GLU A 208 -11.04 -18.62 3.38
N LYS A 209 -10.69 -19.87 3.71
CA LYS A 209 -9.92 -20.77 2.84
C LYS A 209 -10.92 -21.78 2.27
N LEU A 210 -11.20 -21.71 0.96
CA LEU A 210 -12.20 -22.55 0.30
C LEU A 210 -11.56 -23.69 -0.51
#